data_AF-A0A7Y5KX36-F1
#
_entry.id   AF-A0A7Y5KX36-F1
#
_cell.length_a   1.000
_cell.length_b   1.000
_cell.length_c   1.000
_cell.angle_alpha   90.00
_cell.angle_beta   90.00
_cell.angle_gamma   90.00
#
_symmetry.space_group_name_H-M   'P 1'
#
loop_
_entity.id
_entity.type
_entity.pdbx_description
1 polymer ?
#
loop_
_entity_poly.entity_id
_entity_poly.type
_entity_poly.pdbx_seq_one_letter_code
_entity_poly.pdbx_strand_id
1 'polypeptide(L)' 'MWEYFTDEDAKEAEVLVEESLADLTEVVPARIMRSVRAAMVEELLCSEDGRAIVAMLRRARLQERKLD' A
#
# COMPACT_ATOMS: atom_id res chain seq x y z
N MET A 1 14.57 -18.67 5.16
CA MET A 1 14.23 -17.90 6.37
C MET A 1 13.09 -17.00 5.94
N TRP A 2 11.88 -17.17 6.49
CA TRP A 2 10.77 -16.25 6.19
C TRP A 2 11.06 -14.98 6.97
N GLU A 3 11.66 -13.99 6.32
CA GLU A 3 11.73 -12.64 6.87
C GLU A 3 10.29 -12.20 7.09
N TYR A 4 9.94 -11.91 8.35
CA TYR A 4 8.64 -11.35 8.69
C TYR A 4 8.59 -9.89 8.24
N PHE A 5 7.40 -9.37 7.93
CA PHE A 5 7.20 -7.93 7.76
C PHE A 5 7.58 -7.20 9.05
N THR A 6 8.33 -6.11 8.94
CA THR A 6 8.57 -5.23 10.09
C THR A 6 7.40 -4.29 10.30
N ASP A 7 7.28 -3.71 11.51
CA ASP A 7 6.29 -2.66 11.79
C ASP A 7 6.45 -1.43 10.88
N GLU A 8 7.68 -1.18 10.39
CA GLU A 8 7.97 -0.11 9.44
C GLU A 8 7.44 -0.43 8.04
N ASP A 9 7.64 -1.67 7.57
CA ASP A 9 7.10 -2.14 6.29
C ASP A 9 5.56 -2.12 6.30
N ALA A 10 4.93 -2.43 7.44
CA ALA A 10 3.48 -2.39 7.57
C ALA A 10 2.91 -0.97 7.49
N LYS A 11 3.53 -0.02 8.21
CA LYS A 11 3.14 1.40 8.12
C LYS A 11 3.32 1.94 6.71
N GLU A 12 4.38 1.53 6.02
CA GLU A 12 4.58 1.96 4.64
C GLU A 12 3.52 1.38 3.69
N ALA A 13 3.20 0.10 3.81
CA ALA A 13 2.14 -0.52 3.01
C ALA A 13 0.81 0.22 3.19
N GLU A 14 0.45 0.61 4.42
CA GLU A 14 -0.73 1.41 4.71
C GLU A 14 -0.73 2.76 3.97
N VAL A 15 0.38 3.51 4.02
CA VAL A 15 0.52 4.81 3.35
C VAL A 15 0.41 4.66 1.84
N LEU A 16 1.10 3.67 1.25
CA LEU A 16 1.09 3.45 -0.19
C LEU A 16 -0.30 3.03 -0.69
N VAL A 17 -1.00 2.17 0.05
CA VAL A 17 -2.39 1.80 -0.26
C VAL A 17 -3.32 3.00 -0.14
N GLU A 18 -3.18 3.81 0.92
CA GLU A 18 -3.99 5.02 1.09
C GLU A 18 -3.82 6.02 -0.05
N GLU A 19 -2.58 6.29 -0.45
CA GLU A 19 -2.27 7.20 -1.55
C GLU A 19 -2.76 6.66 -2.89
N SER A 20 -2.60 5.36 -3.16
CA SER A 20 -3.06 4.73 -4.41
C SER A 20 -4.58 4.71 -4.55
N LEU A 21 -5.29 4.80 -3.42
CA LEU A 21 -6.76 4.82 -3.37
C LEU A 21 -7.34 6.23 -3.23
N ALA A 22 -6.50 7.27 -3.13
CA ALA A 22 -6.95 8.64 -2.85
C ALA A 22 -8.01 9.12 -3.85
N ASP A 23 -7.80 8.85 -5.15
CA ASP A 23 -8.70 9.27 -6.23
C ASP A 23 -10.07 8.56 -6.21
N LEU A 24 -10.17 7.41 -5.52
CA LEU A 24 -11.42 6.65 -5.41
C LEU A 24 -12.29 7.11 -4.23
N THR A 25 -11.73 7.89 -3.30
CA THR A 25 -12.44 8.32 -2.08
C THR A 25 -13.60 9.27 -2.36
N GLU A 26 -13.61 9.96 -3.50
CA GLU A 26 -14.69 10.85 -3.92
C GLU A 26 -15.91 10.10 -4.47
N VAL A 27 -15.71 8.87 -4.98
CA VAL A 27 -16.72 8.10 -5.69
C VAL A 27 -17.24 6.93 -4.83
N VAL A 28 -16.41 6.39 -3.95
CA VAL A 28 -16.72 5.22 -3.14
C VAL A 28 -17.03 5.63 -1.69
N PRO A 29 -18.14 5.18 -1.09
CA PRO A 29 -18.46 5.47 0.30
C PRO A 29 -17.33 5.13 1.27
N ALA A 30 -17.08 6.01 2.24
CA ALA A 30 -15.97 5.88 3.20
C ALA A 30 -15.91 4.53 3.94
N ARG A 31 -17.08 3.92 4.23
CA ARG A 31 -17.13 2.58 4.86
C ARG A 31 -16.54 1.49 3.98
N ILE A 32 -16.78 1.57 2.67
CA ILE A 32 -16.30 0.60 1.69
C ILE A 32 -14.80 0.83 1.47
N MET A 33 -14.37 2.08 1.34
CA MET A 33 -12.94 2.42 1.22
C MET A 33 -12.12 1.95 2.41
N ARG A 34 -12.67 2.02 3.63
CA ARG A 34 -12.01 1.48 4.82
C ARG A 34 -11.79 -0.04 4.73
N SER A 35 -12.80 -0.78 4.29
CA SER A 35 -12.70 -2.24 4.11
C SER A 35 -11.74 -2.61 2.99
N VAL A 36 -11.77 -1.88 1.86
CA VAL A 36 -10.85 -2.10 0.74
C VAL A 36 -9.40 -1.84 1.17
N ARG A 37 -9.14 -0.73 1.89
CA ARG A 37 -7.81 -0.42 2.42
C ARG A 37 -7.30 -1.53 3.33
N ALA A 38 -8.11 -1.96 4.30
CA ALA A 38 -7.71 -3.02 5.24
C ALA A 38 -7.38 -4.33 4.51
N ALA A 39 -8.21 -4.74 3.55
CA ALA A 39 -7.99 -5.94 2.76
C ALA A 39 -6.72 -5.87 1.90
N MET A 40 -6.45 -4.72 1.27
CA MET A 40 -5.24 -4.55 0.45
C MET A 40 -3.97 -4.56 1.30
N VAL A 41 -3.99 -3.94 2.48
CA VAL A 41 -2.86 -3.98 3.42
C VAL A 41 -2.65 -5.41 3.91
N GLU A 42 -3.70 -6.10 4.35
CA GLU A 42 -3.62 -7.50 4.79
C GLU A 42 -3.05 -8.42 3.70
N GLU A 43 -3.53 -8.29 2.47
CA GLU A 43 -3.04 -9.07 1.32
C GLU A 43 -1.54 -8.81 1.06
N LEU A 44 -1.11 -7.54 1.14
CA LEU A 44 0.31 -7.20 0.99
C LEU A 44 1.17 -7.76 2.12
N LEU A 45 0.69 -7.75 3.37
CA LEU A 45 1.45 -8.26 4.52
C LEU A 45 1.53 -9.79 4.55
N CYS A 46 0.51 -10.46 4.05
CA CYS A 46 0.42 -11.93 4.05
C CYS A 46 0.96 -12.58 2.76
N SER A 47 1.16 -11.81 1.69
CA SER A 47 1.75 -12.31 0.44
C SER A 47 3.25 -12.59 0.56
N GLU A 48 3.71 -13.68 -0.06
CA GLU A 48 5.14 -14.03 -0.16
C GLU A 48 5.95 -12.90 -0.83
N ASP A 49 5.34 -12.22 -1.81
CA ASP A 49 5.93 -11.14 -2.59
C ASP A 49 5.64 -9.75 -2.01
N GLY A 50 4.95 -9.67 -0.88
CA GLY A 50 4.46 -8.43 -0.28
C GLY A 50 5.52 -7.34 -0.16
N ARG A 51 6.69 -7.67 0.39
CA ARG A 51 7.81 -6.72 0.53
C ARG A 51 8.35 -6.24 -0.81
N ALA A 52 8.42 -7.12 -1.81
CA ALA A 52 8.87 -6.75 -3.14
C ALA A 52 7.89 -5.77 -3.80
N ILE A 53 6.59 -6.01 -3.63
CA ILE A 53 5.53 -5.12 -4.13
C ILE A 53 5.60 -3.75 -3.43
N VAL A 54 5.74 -3.72 -2.09
CA VAL A 54 5.94 -2.47 -1.32
C VAL A 54 7.17 -1.71 -1.83
N ALA A 55 8.30 -2.39 -2.04
CA ALA A 55 9.51 -1.78 -2.58
C ALA A 55 9.34 -1.25 -4.02
N MET A 56 8.54 -1.92 -4.85
CA MET A 56 8.20 -1.46 -6.21
C MET A 56 7.32 -0.22 -6.18
N LEU A 57 6.26 -0.21 -5.35
CA LEU A 57 5.37 0.94 -5.16
C LEU A 57 6.13 2.15 -4.60
N ARG A 58 6.97 1.95 -3.58
CA ARG A 58 7.90 2.96 -3.04
C ARG A 58 8.75 3.58 -4.17
N ARG A 59 9.32 2.74 -5.04
CA ARG A 59 10.15 3.20 -6.16
C ARG A 59 9.36 3.97 -7.20
N ALA A 60 8.19 3.49 -7.61
CA ALA A 60 7.32 4.17 -8.57
C ALA A 60 7.01 5.60 -8.11
N ARG A 61 6.63 5.75 -6.84
CA ARG A 61 6.37 7.06 -6.22
C ARG A 61 7.57 7.99 -6.21
N LEU A 62 8.78 7.48 -5.92
CA LEU A 62 10.00 8.27 -5.99
C LEU A 62 10.34 8.75 -7.42
N GLN A 63 9.83 8.07 -8.45
CA GLN A 63 10.00 8.51 -9.84
C GLN A 63 8.97 9.55 -10.25
N GLU A 64 7.71 9.43 -9.81
CA GLU A 64 6.66 10.44 -10.07
C GLU A 64 7.09 11.83 -9.58
N ARG A 65 7.66 11.93 -8.37
CA ARG A 65 8.19 13.19 -7.82
C ARG A 65 9.38 13.81 -8.56
N LYS A 66 9.98 13.11 -9.54
CA LYS A 66 11.06 13.65 -10.39
C LYS A 66 10.57 14.13 -11.74
N LEU A 67 9.37 13.70 -12.14
CA LEU A 67 8.74 14.06 -13.41
C LEU A 67 7.93 15.36 -13.30
N ASP A 68 7.43 15.66 -12.09
CA ASP A 68 6.91 16.95 -11.67
C ASP A 68 8.04 17.97 -11.36
#